data_AF-A0A8J3JES1-F1
#
_entry.id   AF-A0A8J3JES1-F1
#
_cell.length_a   1.000
_cell.length_b   1.000
_cell.length_c   1.000
_cell.angle_alpha   90.00
_cell.angle_beta   90.00
_cell.angle_gamma   90.00
#
_symmetry.space_group_name_H-M   'P 1'
#
loop_
_entity.id
_entity.type
_entity.pdbx_description
1 polymer ?
#
loop_
_entity_poly.entity_id
_entity_poly.type
_entity_poly.pdbx_seq_one_letter_code
_entity_poly.pdbx_strand_id
1 'polypeptide(L)'
;MPTSLRRAPQAHPDDSLPGVVTRAFTTAGDLDYWASVRHAENAAQITEELATLVRTGRAPIAREPLAHAVELLLTTLDHADDASGALDNLLSRLLATHAEACRQDPPDPVELADWLVTVQFDAGRWCPVDIWAYGPALGKEGLDHYRAVVRRRWAADPGDLSARDAVERLARWEHDTATLIEVIGGDLKHPAQYGRLARALADINEPTLARHWAERGLAAHPDDPPGAGLRDFLARTPL
;
A
#
# COMPACT_ATOMS: atom_id res chain seq x y z
N MET A 1 2.71 -36.24 26.08
CA MET A 1 1.61 -35.35 26.54
C MET A 1 0.84 -34.94 25.30
N PRO A 2 -0.42 -35.34 25.11
CA PRO A 2 -1.15 -34.97 23.91
C PRO A 2 -1.50 -33.47 23.99
N THR A 3 -1.03 -32.73 23.00
CA THR A 3 -1.30 -31.31 22.79
C THR A 3 -2.80 -31.12 22.62
N SER A 4 -3.45 -30.44 23.57
CA SER A 4 -4.84 -30.01 23.43
C SER A 4 -4.96 -29.12 22.19
N LEU A 5 -5.63 -29.61 21.15
CA LEU A 5 -6.16 -28.78 20.08
C LEU A 5 -7.10 -27.76 20.73
N ARG A 6 -6.60 -26.54 20.97
CA ARG A 6 -7.45 -25.44 21.41
C ARG A 6 -8.41 -25.12 20.27
N ARG A 7 -9.70 -25.29 20.58
CA ARG A 7 -10.84 -24.93 19.75
C ARG A 7 -10.68 -23.47 19.30
N ALA A 8 -10.83 -23.22 18.00
CA ALA A 8 -10.94 -21.88 17.47
C ALA A 8 -12.03 -21.10 18.23
N PRO A 9 -11.92 -19.76 18.37
CA PRO A 9 -13.03 -18.95 18.86
C PRO A 9 -14.25 -19.24 17.98
N GLN A 10 -15.26 -19.90 18.56
CA GLN A 10 -16.49 -20.21 17.84
C GLN A 10 -17.26 -18.91 17.66
N ALA A 11 -17.64 -18.58 16.43
CA ALA A 11 -18.63 -17.55 16.17
C ALA A 11 -19.90 -17.89 16.98
N HIS A 12 -20.39 -16.95 17.81
CA HIS A 12 -21.69 -17.14 18.42
C HIS A 12 -22.76 -17.03 17.32
N PRO A 13 -23.84 -17.84 17.37
CA PRO A 13 -24.86 -17.88 16.34
C PRO A 13 -25.59 -16.56 16.07
N ASP A 14 -25.43 -15.55 16.94
CA ASP A 14 -26.02 -14.22 16.83
C ASP A 14 -24.99 -13.09 16.55
N ASP A 15 -23.71 -13.42 16.31
CA ASP A 15 -22.71 -12.38 16.07
C ASP A 15 -22.91 -11.72 14.72
N SER A 16 -23.12 -10.40 14.74
CA SER A 16 -23.00 -9.59 13.54
C SER A 16 -21.58 -9.68 12.98
N LEU A 17 -21.44 -9.61 11.66
CA LEU A 17 -20.13 -9.64 10.98
C LEU A 17 -19.12 -8.61 11.57
N PRO A 18 -19.53 -7.38 11.95
CA PRO A 18 -18.65 -6.45 12.67
C PRO A 18 -18.14 -6.96 14.03
N GLY A 19 -18.98 -7.68 14.79
CA GLY A 19 -18.58 -8.28 16.07
C GLY A 19 -17.55 -9.40 15.89
N VAL A 20 -17.71 -10.21 14.84
CA VAL A 20 -16.73 -11.25 14.45
C VAL A 20 -15.39 -10.62 14.08
N VAL A 21 -15.39 -9.59 13.21
CA VAL A 21 -14.18 -8.87 12.82
C VAL A 21 -13.50 -8.26 14.04
N THR A 22 -14.24 -7.54 14.89
CA THR A 22 -13.67 -6.88 16.07
C THR A 22 -12.92 -7.88 16.96
N ARG A 23 -13.52 -9.02 17.28
CA ARG A 23 -12.86 -10.03 18.11
C ARG A 23 -11.68 -10.72 17.43
N ALA A 24 -11.73 -10.89 16.11
CA ALA A 24 -10.66 -11.57 15.37
C ALA A 24 -9.40 -10.71 15.26
N PHE A 25 -9.55 -9.39 15.16
CA PHE A 25 -8.46 -8.45 14.91
C PHE A 25 -8.03 -7.63 16.13
N THR A 26 -8.76 -7.68 17.25
CA THR A 26 -8.33 -7.02 18.51
C THR A 26 -7.55 -7.96 19.41
N THR A 27 -6.56 -7.43 20.12
CA THR A 27 -5.77 -8.16 21.12
C THR A 27 -5.87 -7.51 22.50
N ALA A 28 -5.74 -8.33 23.55
CA ALA A 28 -5.72 -7.86 24.93
C ALA A 28 -4.27 -7.60 25.39
N GLY A 29 -3.55 -6.76 24.66
CA GLY A 29 -2.17 -6.36 24.94
C GLY A 29 -1.17 -6.67 23.81
N ASP A 30 0.10 -6.39 24.11
CA ASP A 30 1.22 -6.52 23.18
C ASP A 30 1.46 -7.97 22.74
N LEU A 31 1.89 -8.14 21.50
CA LEU A 31 2.20 -9.45 20.91
C LEU A 31 3.71 -9.65 20.79
N ASP A 32 4.21 -10.72 21.42
CA ASP A 32 5.53 -11.24 21.08
C ASP A 32 5.53 -11.89 19.68
N TYR A 33 6.72 -12.18 19.16
CA TYR A 33 6.92 -12.82 17.85
C TYR A 33 5.94 -13.97 17.55
N TRP A 34 5.78 -14.92 18.48
CA TRP A 34 4.94 -16.09 18.24
C TRP A 34 3.46 -15.78 18.45
N ALA A 35 3.13 -14.82 19.30
CA ALA A 35 1.77 -14.32 19.46
C ALA A 35 1.30 -13.59 18.21
N SER A 36 2.17 -12.80 17.56
CA SER A 36 1.91 -12.14 16.27
C SER A 36 1.59 -13.16 15.18
N VAL A 37 2.42 -14.20 15.02
CA VAL A 37 2.19 -15.27 14.04
C VAL A 37 0.85 -15.97 14.29
N ARG A 38 0.56 -16.37 15.54
CA ARG A 38 -0.71 -17.03 15.86
C ARG A 38 -1.91 -16.11 15.66
N HIS A 39 -1.78 -14.82 15.97
CA HIS A 39 -2.85 -13.85 15.77
C HIS A 39 -3.15 -13.73 14.26
N ALA A 40 -2.11 -13.59 13.43
CA ALA A 40 -2.26 -13.55 11.98
C ALA A 40 -2.94 -14.81 11.41
N GLU A 41 -2.54 -16.01 11.87
CA GLU A 41 -3.13 -17.28 11.43
C GLU A 41 -4.62 -17.38 11.78
N ASN A 42 -5.02 -16.92 12.98
CA ASN A 42 -6.42 -16.92 13.39
C ASN A 42 -7.25 -15.91 12.58
N ALA A 43 -6.75 -14.68 12.43
CA ALA A 43 -7.42 -13.61 11.69
C ALA A 43 -7.47 -13.88 10.16
N ALA A 44 -6.57 -14.72 9.63
CA ALA A 44 -6.59 -15.15 8.24
C ALA A 44 -7.86 -15.92 7.85
N GLN A 45 -8.52 -16.60 8.80
CA GLN A 45 -9.78 -17.30 8.55
C GLN A 45 -10.90 -16.31 8.23
N ILE A 46 -11.05 -15.27 9.05
CA ILE A 46 -12.04 -14.20 8.83
C ILE A 46 -11.73 -13.41 7.56
N THR A 47 -10.44 -13.19 7.28
CA THR A 47 -10.01 -12.56 6.01
C THR A 47 -10.46 -13.37 4.80
N GLU A 48 -10.33 -14.70 4.83
CA GLU A 48 -10.76 -15.57 3.72
C GLU A 48 -12.29 -15.63 3.59
N GLU A 49 -13.03 -15.56 4.70
CA GLU A 49 -14.48 -15.45 4.69
C GLU A 49 -14.94 -14.15 4.01
N LEU A 50 -14.35 -13.01 4.39
CA LEU A 50 -14.62 -11.71 3.75
C LEU A 50 -14.24 -11.72 2.27
N ALA A 51 -13.08 -12.29 1.91
CA ALA A 51 -12.67 -12.45 0.50
C ALA A 51 -13.65 -13.34 -0.28
N THR A 52 -14.22 -14.36 0.35
CA THR A 52 -15.25 -15.21 -0.26
C THR A 52 -16.55 -14.45 -0.49
N LEU A 53 -16.97 -13.56 0.42
CA LEU A 53 -18.11 -12.67 0.18
C LEU A 53 -17.88 -11.82 -1.08
N VAL A 54 -16.71 -11.18 -1.19
CA VAL A 54 -16.35 -10.37 -2.36
C VAL A 54 -16.35 -11.19 -3.66
N ARG A 55 -15.67 -12.36 -3.68
CA ARG A 55 -15.65 -13.25 -4.87
C ARG A 55 -17.03 -13.77 -5.28
N THR A 56 -17.96 -13.86 -4.33
CA THR A 56 -19.33 -14.34 -4.58
C THR A 56 -20.32 -13.21 -4.86
N GLY A 57 -19.83 -12.00 -5.17
CA GLY A 57 -20.66 -10.85 -5.56
C GLY A 57 -21.38 -10.17 -4.39
N ARG A 58 -20.91 -10.38 -3.15
CA ARG A 58 -21.46 -9.78 -1.92
C ARG A 58 -20.55 -8.69 -1.37
N ALA A 59 -19.86 -7.95 -2.23
CA ALA A 59 -19.00 -6.84 -1.87
C ALA A 59 -19.66 -5.79 -0.95
N PRO A 60 -20.93 -5.37 -1.15
CA PRO A 60 -21.57 -4.39 -0.27
C PRO A 60 -21.63 -4.81 1.21
N ILE A 61 -21.72 -6.12 1.48
CA ILE A 61 -21.76 -6.68 2.84
C ILE A 61 -20.36 -6.75 3.46
N ALA A 62 -19.32 -6.89 2.63
CA ALA A 62 -17.94 -7.12 3.05
C ALA A 62 -17.11 -5.84 3.16
N ARG A 63 -17.46 -4.77 2.43
CA ARG A 63 -16.66 -3.54 2.31
C ARG A 63 -16.36 -2.89 3.66
N GLU A 64 -17.40 -2.57 4.45
CA GLU A 64 -17.20 -1.97 5.78
C GLU A 64 -16.46 -2.89 6.76
N PRO A 65 -16.81 -4.21 6.88
CA PRO A 65 -16.02 -5.13 7.69
C PRO A 65 -14.55 -5.24 7.31
N LEU A 66 -14.21 -5.15 6.01
CA LEU A 66 -12.83 -5.15 5.52
C LEU A 66 -12.08 -3.87 5.93
N ALA A 67 -12.71 -2.70 5.78
CA ALA A 67 -12.14 -1.43 6.23
C ALA A 67 -11.86 -1.45 7.74
N HIS A 68 -12.84 -1.90 8.53
CA HIS A 68 -12.71 -2.06 9.98
C HIS A 68 -11.59 -3.05 10.38
N ALA A 69 -11.47 -4.18 9.65
CA ALA A 69 -10.39 -5.14 9.89
C ALA A 69 -9.00 -4.53 9.62
N VAL A 70 -8.86 -3.69 8.59
CA VAL A 70 -7.61 -2.96 8.30
C VAL A 70 -7.25 -2.03 9.46
N GLU A 71 -8.19 -1.22 9.93
CA GLU A 71 -7.98 -0.26 11.02
C GLU A 71 -7.58 -0.95 12.33
N LEU A 72 -8.26 -2.05 12.68
CA LEU A 72 -7.92 -2.85 13.86
C LEU A 72 -6.54 -3.49 13.73
N LEU A 73 -6.22 -4.06 12.57
CA LEU A 73 -4.93 -4.70 12.36
C LEU A 73 -3.78 -3.70 12.41
N LEU A 74 -3.97 -2.47 11.88
CA LEU A 74 -3.01 -1.38 12.02
C LEU A 74 -2.77 -1.05 13.50
N THR A 75 -3.83 -0.96 14.30
CA THR A 75 -3.73 -0.73 15.75
C THR A 75 -2.98 -1.87 16.47
N THR A 76 -3.21 -3.12 16.07
CA THR A 76 -2.50 -4.29 16.61
C THR A 76 -1.02 -4.28 16.23
N LEU A 77 -0.70 -3.88 15.00
CA LEU A 77 0.69 -3.80 14.51
C LEU A 77 1.54 -2.82 15.33
N ASP A 78 0.96 -1.75 15.87
CA ASP A 78 1.67 -0.80 16.74
C ASP A 78 2.17 -1.42 18.06
N HIS A 79 1.61 -2.57 18.43
CA HIS A 79 1.88 -3.27 19.69
C HIS A 79 2.40 -4.70 19.46
N ALA A 80 2.91 -5.01 18.27
CA ALA A 80 3.31 -6.35 17.88
C ALA A 80 4.76 -6.41 17.42
N ASP A 81 5.49 -7.43 17.87
CA ASP A 81 6.70 -7.88 17.20
C ASP A 81 6.29 -8.69 15.96
N ASP A 82 6.23 -8.03 14.80
CA ASP A 82 5.98 -8.67 13.51
C ASP A 82 7.25 -8.84 12.68
N ALA A 83 8.40 -9.16 13.30
CA ALA A 83 9.62 -9.46 12.55
C ALA A 83 9.46 -10.63 11.55
N SER A 84 8.42 -11.46 11.73
CA SER A 84 8.02 -12.51 10.77
C SER A 84 7.35 -11.99 9.50
N GLY A 85 6.76 -10.78 9.55
CA GLY A 85 5.91 -10.19 8.50
C GLY A 85 4.54 -10.86 8.36
N ALA A 86 4.08 -11.64 9.34
CA ALA A 86 2.82 -12.36 9.25
C ALA A 86 1.62 -11.41 9.30
N LEU A 87 1.66 -10.38 10.14
CA LEU A 87 0.61 -9.37 10.23
C LEU A 87 0.65 -8.42 9.03
N ASP A 88 1.84 -8.03 8.55
CA ASP A 88 1.98 -7.22 7.33
C ASP A 88 1.47 -7.94 6.07
N ASN A 89 1.71 -9.25 5.96
CA ASN A 89 1.15 -10.07 4.88
C ASN A 89 -0.38 -10.15 4.97
N LEU A 90 -0.93 -10.24 6.18
CA LEU A 90 -2.37 -10.25 6.40
C LEU A 90 -2.99 -8.88 6.03
N LEU A 91 -2.37 -7.78 6.44
CA LEU A 91 -2.77 -6.42 6.09
C LEU A 91 -2.80 -6.23 4.56
N SER A 92 -1.77 -6.70 3.86
CA SER A 92 -1.71 -6.65 2.40
C SER A 92 -2.87 -7.40 1.74
N ARG A 93 -3.25 -8.56 2.26
CA ARG A 93 -4.42 -9.33 1.78
C ARG A 93 -5.74 -8.60 2.04
N LEU A 94 -5.90 -7.99 3.21
CA LEU A 94 -7.07 -7.20 3.56
C LEU A 94 -7.22 -5.99 2.63
N LEU A 95 -6.17 -5.21 2.44
CA LEU A 95 -6.16 -4.05 1.55
C LEU A 95 -6.50 -4.44 0.11
N ALA A 96 -5.92 -5.53 -0.40
CA ALA A 96 -6.23 -6.02 -1.75
C ALA A 96 -7.70 -6.47 -1.88
N THR A 97 -8.23 -7.12 -0.86
CA THR A 97 -9.64 -7.58 -0.83
C THR A 97 -10.61 -6.40 -0.71
N HIS A 98 -10.27 -5.41 0.12
CA HIS A 98 -11.04 -4.16 0.25
C HIS A 98 -11.07 -3.39 -1.07
N ALA A 99 -9.91 -3.25 -1.74
CA ALA A 99 -9.85 -2.61 -3.06
C ALA A 99 -10.74 -3.31 -4.10
N GLU A 100 -10.75 -4.64 -4.13
CA GLU A 100 -11.67 -5.40 -4.99
C GLU A 100 -13.14 -5.16 -4.61
N ALA A 101 -13.47 -5.13 -3.32
CA ALA A 101 -14.83 -4.81 -2.87
C ALA A 101 -15.27 -3.41 -3.34
N CYS A 102 -14.40 -2.40 -3.19
CA CYS A 102 -14.66 -1.04 -3.68
C CYS A 102 -14.78 -0.98 -5.21
N ARG A 103 -14.10 -1.84 -5.97
CA ARG A 103 -14.29 -1.89 -7.43
C ARG A 103 -15.64 -2.46 -7.84
N GLN A 104 -16.14 -3.46 -7.12
CA GLN A 104 -17.43 -4.09 -7.39
C GLN A 104 -18.61 -3.25 -6.91
N ASP A 105 -18.45 -2.55 -5.79
CA ASP A 105 -19.42 -1.65 -5.16
C ASP A 105 -18.71 -0.35 -4.74
N PRO A 106 -18.52 0.61 -5.68
CA PRO A 106 -17.84 1.87 -5.38
C PRO A 106 -18.56 2.66 -4.28
N PRO A 107 -17.87 2.98 -3.17
CA PRO A 107 -18.39 3.93 -2.18
C PRO A 107 -18.34 5.37 -2.73
N ASP A 108 -18.68 6.36 -1.91
CA ASP A 108 -18.37 7.74 -2.24
C ASP A 108 -16.85 7.90 -2.48
N PRO A 109 -16.44 8.50 -3.61
CA PRO A 109 -15.05 8.53 -4.01
C PRO A 109 -14.19 9.44 -3.12
N VAL A 110 -14.77 10.49 -2.52
CA VAL A 110 -14.07 11.40 -1.59
C VAL A 110 -13.91 10.72 -0.24
N GLU A 111 -14.96 10.06 0.27
CA GLU A 111 -14.87 9.29 1.52
C GLU A 111 -13.84 8.17 1.42
N LEU A 112 -13.77 7.47 0.28
CA LEU A 112 -12.73 6.45 0.05
C LEU A 112 -11.34 7.07 0.03
N ALA A 113 -11.16 8.21 -0.64
CA ALA A 113 -9.87 8.90 -0.67
C ALA A 113 -9.43 9.35 0.73
N ASP A 114 -10.34 9.89 1.54
CA ASP A 114 -10.08 10.27 2.94
C ASP A 114 -9.70 9.06 3.79
N TRP A 115 -10.43 7.95 3.65
CA TRP A 115 -10.08 6.70 4.34
C TRP A 115 -8.67 6.20 3.98
N LEU A 116 -8.31 6.22 2.70
CA LEU A 116 -6.97 5.83 2.24
C LEU A 116 -5.87 6.72 2.83
N VAL A 117 -6.10 8.03 2.91
CA VAL A 117 -5.18 8.99 3.55
C VAL A 117 -5.03 8.65 5.03
N THR A 118 -6.13 8.44 5.75
CA THR A 118 -6.09 8.12 7.19
C THR A 118 -5.32 6.84 7.46
N VAL A 119 -5.62 5.74 6.75
CA VAL A 119 -4.88 4.48 6.96
C VAL A 119 -3.41 4.57 6.57
N GLN A 120 -3.07 5.43 5.60
CA GLN A 120 -1.70 5.60 5.12
C GLN A 120 -0.83 6.45 6.05
N PHE A 121 -1.42 7.42 6.74
CA PHE A 121 -0.66 8.46 7.43
C PHE A 121 -0.92 8.62 8.92
N ASP A 122 -2.10 8.24 9.43
CA ASP A 122 -2.49 8.53 10.81
C ASP A 122 -2.17 7.37 11.77
N ALA A 123 -1.93 6.17 11.25
CA ALA A 123 -1.67 4.97 12.05
C ALA A 123 -0.27 4.92 12.71
N GLY A 124 0.50 6.02 12.75
CA GLY A 124 1.86 6.05 13.32
C GLY A 124 2.91 5.17 12.60
N ARG A 125 2.48 4.42 11.58
CA ARG A 125 3.26 3.48 10.78
C ARG A 125 2.96 3.66 9.30
N TRP A 126 3.90 3.24 8.46
CA TRP A 126 3.69 3.20 7.01
C TRP A 126 2.71 2.07 6.65
N CYS A 127 1.64 2.41 5.91
CA CYS A 127 0.72 1.45 5.34
C CYS A 127 0.81 1.47 3.80
N PRO A 128 1.07 0.33 3.13
CA PRO A 128 1.35 0.27 1.70
C PRO A 128 0.05 0.30 0.87
N VAL A 129 -0.70 1.40 0.93
CA VAL A 129 -1.87 1.61 0.07
C VAL A 129 -1.42 1.63 -1.40
N ASP A 130 -2.02 0.76 -2.22
CA ASP A 130 -1.72 0.69 -3.64
C ASP A 130 -2.76 1.43 -4.49
N ILE A 131 -2.38 2.59 -5.03
CA ILE A 131 -3.26 3.42 -5.85
C ILE A 131 -3.73 2.71 -7.13
N TRP A 132 -2.96 1.75 -7.65
CA TRP A 132 -3.38 0.94 -8.80
C TRP A 132 -4.58 0.05 -8.48
N ALA A 133 -4.68 -0.43 -7.25
CA ALA A 133 -5.82 -1.23 -6.80
C ALA A 133 -7.07 -0.38 -6.57
N TYR A 134 -6.91 0.83 -6.02
CA TYR A 134 -8.04 1.71 -5.65
C TYR A 134 -8.46 2.70 -6.74
N GLY A 135 -7.58 3.03 -7.67
CA GLY A 135 -7.81 4.03 -8.73
C GLY A 135 -9.13 3.85 -9.49
N PRO A 136 -9.50 2.62 -9.92
CA PRO A 136 -10.78 2.38 -10.60
C PRO A 136 -12.01 2.72 -9.73
N ALA A 137 -11.95 2.51 -8.41
CA ALA A 137 -13.06 2.82 -7.50
C ALA A 137 -13.10 4.30 -7.10
N LEU A 138 -11.94 4.94 -6.98
CA LEU A 138 -11.82 6.37 -6.71
C LEU A 138 -12.37 7.24 -7.86
N GLY A 139 -12.19 6.78 -9.10
CA GLY A 139 -12.51 7.57 -10.27
C GLY A 139 -11.77 8.91 -10.28
N LYS A 140 -12.20 9.84 -11.15
CA LYS A 140 -11.54 11.15 -11.26
C LYS A 140 -11.64 11.98 -9.98
N GLU A 141 -12.81 12.01 -9.37
CA GLU A 141 -13.08 12.85 -8.20
C GLU A 141 -12.27 12.43 -6.98
N GLY A 142 -12.27 11.14 -6.65
CA GLY A 142 -11.49 10.60 -5.53
C GLY A 142 -9.99 10.72 -5.78
N LEU A 143 -9.52 10.51 -7.01
CA LEU A 143 -8.11 10.71 -7.37
C LEU A 143 -7.69 12.18 -7.24
N ASP A 144 -8.54 13.13 -7.66
CA ASP A 144 -8.25 14.56 -7.53
C ASP A 144 -8.15 14.98 -6.05
N HIS A 145 -9.05 14.47 -5.20
CA HIS A 145 -9.02 14.70 -3.76
C HIS A 145 -7.78 14.08 -3.12
N TYR A 146 -7.51 12.79 -3.39
CA TYR A 146 -6.33 12.08 -2.90
C TYR A 146 -5.04 12.83 -3.31
N ARG A 147 -4.93 13.24 -4.58
CA ARG A 147 -3.80 14.05 -5.11
C ARG A 147 -3.58 15.30 -4.28
N ALA A 148 -4.65 16.07 -4.05
CA ALA A 148 -4.55 17.34 -3.30
C ALA A 148 -4.04 17.11 -1.88
N VAL A 149 -4.48 16.04 -1.21
CA VAL A 149 -4.05 15.71 0.16
C VAL A 149 -2.59 15.25 0.19
N VAL A 150 -2.20 14.27 -0.63
CA VAL A 150 -0.82 13.74 -0.62
C VAL A 150 0.20 14.80 -1.05
N ARG A 151 -0.15 15.66 -2.02
CA ARG A 151 0.69 16.79 -2.44
C ARG A 151 0.85 17.82 -1.34
N ARG A 152 -0.24 18.20 -0.66
CA ARG A 152 -0.17 19.15 0.46
C ARG A 152 0.70 18.60 1.59
N ARG A 153 0.57 17.32 1.92
CA ARG A 153 1.38 16.66 2.95
C ARG A 153 2.87 16.65 2.59
N TRP A 154 3.20 16.20 1.39
CA TRP A 154 4.60 16.17 0.93
C TRP A 154 5.21 17.57 0.81
N ALA A 155 4.43 18.58 0.40
CA ALA A 155 4.90 19.96 0.35
C ALA A 155 5.16 20.55 1.76
N ALA A 156 4.41 20.13 2.77
CA ALA A 156 4.61 20.55 4.15
C ALA A 156 5.86 19.93 4.78
N ASP A 157 6.18 18.68 4.42
CA ASP A 157 7.41 18.00 4.81
C ASP A 157 7.96 17.12 3.67
N PRO A 158 8.89 17.64 2.85
CA PRO A 158 9.52 16.85 1.78
C PRO A 158 10.34 15.65 2.28
N GLY A 159 10.64 15.59 3.58
CA GLY A 159 11.28 14.47 4.26
C GLY A 159 10.32 13.33 4.63
N ASP A 160 9.00 13.55 4.56
CA ASP A 160 7.99 12.50 4.75
C ASP A 160 8.07 11.51 3.59
N LEU A 161 8.75 10.38 3.83
CA LEU A 161 8.95 9.33 2.84
C LEU A 161 7.65 8.65 2.43
N SER A 162 6.66 8.55 3.33
CA SER A 162 5.35 7.97 3.03
C SER A 162 4.57 8.87 2.08
N ALA A 163 4.57 10.18 2.33
CA ALA A 163 3.93 11.14 1.44
C ALA A 163 4.64 11.20 0.08
N ARG A 164 5.97 11.15 0.07
CA ARG A 164 6.78 11.09 -1.15
C ARG A 164 6.45 9.85 -2.00
N ASP A 165 6.37 8.68 -1.37
CA ASP A 165 6.00 7.43 -2.05
C ASP A 165 4.58 7.51 -2.63
N ALA A 166 3.60 8.02 -1.86
CA ALA A 166 2.23 8.20 -2.33
C ALA A 166 2.15 9.11 -3.58
N VAL A 167 2.85 10.25 -3.56
CA VAL A 167 2.92 11.16 -4.72
C VAL A 167 3.56 10.48 -5.92
N GLU A 168 4.66 9.74 -5.72
CA GLU A 168 5.31 9.03 -6.83
C GLU A 168 4.42 7.94 -7.43
N ARG A 169 3.78 7.11 -6.61
CA ARG A 169 2.89 6.04 -7.08
C ARG A 169 1.71 6.61 -7.86
N LEU A 170 1.13 7.71 -7.38
CA LEU A 170 0.07 8.42 -8.08
C LEU A 170 0.57 8.98 -9.42
N ALA A 171 1.75 9.60 -9.45
CA ALA A 171 2.33 10.10 -10.71
C ALA A 171 2.60 8.98 -11.72
N ARG A 172 2.98 7.78 -11.27
CA ARG A 172 3.09 6.61 -12.14
C ARG A 172 1.74 6.18 -12.71
N TRP A 173 0.70 6.13 -11.88
CA TRP A 173 -0.66 5.82 -12.32
C TRP A 173 -1.18 6.84 -13.34
N GLU A 174 -0.88 8.12 -13.13
CA GLU A 174 -1.35 9.22 -13.98
C GLU A 174 -0.46 9.50 -15.20
N HIS A 175 0.65 8.76 -15.35
CA HIS A 175 1.70 9.05 -16.34
C HIS A 175 2.22 10.50 -16.25
N ASP A 176 2.28 11.07 -15.03
CA ASP A 176 2.73 12.45 -14.78
C ASP A 176 4.26 12.51 -14.68
N THR A 177 4.90 12.72 -15.84
CA THR A 177 6.35 12.85 -15.97
C THR A 177 6.92 14.02 -15.17
N ALA A 178 6.22 15.15 -15.10
CA ALA A 178 6.69 16.33 -14.39
C ALA A 178 6.79 16.04 -12.89
N THR A 179 5.76 15.41 -12.32
CA THR A 179 5.77 14.99 -10.93
C THR A 179 6.85 13.94 -10.64
N LEU A 180 7.07 12.98 -11.53
CA LEU A 180 8.15 11.99 -11.33
C LEU A 180 9.53 12.65 -11.31
N ILE A 181 9.78 13.61 -12.20
CA ILE A 181 11.04 14.37 -12.23
C ILE A 181 11.20 15.18 -10.95
N GLU A 182 10.13 15.84 -10.48
CA GLU A 182 10.13 16.62 -9.24
C GLU A 182 10.46 15.76 -8.01
N VAL A 183 9.71 14.66 -7.84
CA VAL A 183 9.74 13.81 -6.64
C VAL A 183 10.95 12.89 -6.60
N ILE A 184 11.33 12.29 -7.73
CA ILE A 184 12.47 11.36 -7.79
C ILE A 184 13.77 12.12 -8.05
N GLY A 185 13.73 13.03 -9.03
CA GLY A 185 14.89 13.79 -9.46
C GLY A 185 15.38 14.74 -8.37
N GLY A 186 14.49 15.52 -7.75
CA GLY A 186 14.85 16.43 -6.65
C GLY A 186 16.09 17.28 -6.96
N ASP A 187 17.10 17.18 -6.12
CA ASP A 187 18.40 17.87 -6.28
C ASP A 187 19.44 17.09 -7.10
N LEU A 188 19.12 15.86 -7.52
CA LEU A 188 19.97 14.97 -8.31
C LEU A 188 21.39 14.77 -7.74
N LYS A 189 21.56 14.82 -6.41
CA LYS A 189 22.86 14.65 -5.75
C LYS A 189 23.39 13.22 -5.76
N HIS A 190 22.51 12.23 -5.94
CA HIS A 190 22.87 10.82 -5.83
C HIS A 190 22.69 10.08 -7.17
N PRO A 191 23.71 9.34 -7.64
CA PRO A 191 23.63 8.56 -8.89
C PRO A 191 22.40 7.65 -8.97
N ALA A 192 21.98 7.08 -7.83
CA ALA A 192 20.80 6.23 -7.74
C ALA A 192 19.48 6.94 -8.11
N GLN A 193 19.39 8.27 -7.93
CA GLN A 193 18.21 9.06 -8.31
C GLN A 193 18.01 9.05 -9.83
N TYR A 194 19.09 9.19 -10.61
CA TYR A 194 19.03 9.12 -12.07
C TYR A 194 18.52 7.76 -12.56
N GLY A 195 19.07 6.68 -12.01
CA GLY A 195 18.63 5.34 -12.37
C GLY A 195 17.16 5.09 -12.01
N ARG A 196 16.75 5.52 -10.80
CA ARG A 196 15.37 5.37 -10.34
C ARG A 196 14.39 6.17 -11.21
N LEU A 197 14.75 7.41 -11.57
CA LEU A 197 13.94 8.26 -12.44
C LEU A 197 13.85 7.69 -13.86
N ALA A 198 14.96 7.24 -14.43
CA ALA A 198 14.98 6.64 -15.76
C ALA A 198 14.08 5.38 -15.83
N ARG A 199 14.17 4.50 -14.82
CA ARG A 199 13.27 3.34 -14.70
C ARG A 199 11.80 3.77 -14.54
N ALA A 200 11.53 4.74 -13.68
CA ALA A 200 10.17 5.23 -13.47
C ALA A 200 9.52 5.77 -14.76
N LEU A 201 10.28 6.51 -15.56
CA LEU A 201 9.82 7.03 -16.85
C LEU A 201 9.63 5.91 -17.88
N ALA A 202 10.52 4.92 -17.91
CA ALA A 202 10.35 3.75 -18.78
C ALA A 202 9.10 2.93 -18.41
N ASP A 203 8.83 2.75 -17.12
CA ASP A 203 7.66 2.00 -16.63
C ASP A 203 6.33 2.64 -17.08
N ILE A 204 6.30 3.97 -17.27
CA ILE A 204 5.13 4.71 -17.77
C ILE A 204 5.16 4.96 -19.28
N ASN A 205 6.02 4.23 -20.00
CA ASN A 205 6.18 4.27 -21.45
C ASN A 205 6.69 5.62 -22.01
N GLU A 206 7.64 6.24 -21.31
CA GLU A 206 8.32 7.49 -21.70
C GLU A 206 9.82 7.25 -22.03
N PRO A 207 10.15 6.44 -23.05
CA PRO A 207 11.51 5.93 -23.30
C PRO A 207 12.50 7.05 -23.66
N THR A 208 12.06 8.10 -24.36
CA THR A 208 12.93 9.22 -24.72
C THR A 208 13.39 10.00 -23.49
N LEU A 209 12.48 10.31 -22.57
CA LEU A 209 12.81 10.97 -21.31
C LEU A 209 13.64 10.06 -20.40
N ALA A 210 13.29 8.77 -20.34
CA ALA A 210 14.03 7.78 -19.57
C ALA A 210 15.51 7.71 -20.00
N ARG A 211 15.76 7.62 -21.32
CA ARG A 211 17.10 7.66 -21.90
C ARG A 211 17.82 8.97 -21.59
N HIS A 212 17.16 10.11 -21.79
CA HIS A 212 17.75 11.43 -21.51
C HIS A 212 18.28 11.53 -20.07
N TRP A 213 17.48 11.11 -19.10
CA TRP A 213 17.86 11.13 -17.70
C TRP A 213 18.97 10.13 -17.36
N ALA A 214 18.96 8.95 -17.98
CA ALA A 214 20.04 7.99 -17.81
C ALA A 214 21.38 8.48 -18.38
N GLU A 215 21.37 9.12 -19.55
CA GLU A 215 22.55 9.73 -20.17
C GLU A 215 23.08 10.89 -19.34
N ARG A 216 22.21 11.76 -18.81
CA ARG A 216 22.61 12.81 -17.86
C ARG A 216 23.25 12.24 -16.60
N GLY A 217 22.68 11.17 -16.04
CA GLY A 217 23.23 10.51 -14.86
C GLY A 217 24.62 9.94 -15.11
N LEU A 218 24.84 9.30 -16.26
CA LEU A 218 26.13 8.73 -16.63
C LEU A 218 27.18 9.82 -16.92
N ALA A 219 26.76 10.96 -17.48
CA ALA A 219 27.65 12.11 -17.65
C ALA A 219 28.08 12.72 -16.31
N ALA A 220 27.17 12.77 -15.33
CA ALA A 220 27.47 13.27 -13.98
C ALA A 220 28.26 12.27 -13.12
N HIS A 221 28.01 10.97 -13.31
CA HIS A 221 28.63 9.87 -12.57
C HIS A 221 29.15 8.78 -13.52
N PRO A 222 30.30 9.02 -14.17
CA PRO A 222 30.82 8.11 -15.19
C PRO A 222 31.23 6.74 -14.64
N ASP A 223 31.39 6.58 -13.34
CA ASP A 223 31.70 5.29 -12.71
C ASP A 223 30.48 4.35 -12.63
N ASP A 224 29.24 4.86 -12.74
CA ASP A 224 27.98 4.13 -12.61
C ASP A 224 27.95 3.22 -11.36
N PRO A 225 27.98 3.82 -10.15
CA PRO A 225 28.09 3.05 -8.93
C PRO A 225 26.85 2.17 -8.68
N PRO A 226 26.97 1.14 -7.83
CA PRO A 226 25.85 0.27 -7.48
C PRO A 226 24.60 1.06 -7.07
N GLY A 227 23.44 0.66 -7.61
CA GLY A 227 22.14 1.33 -7.40
C GLY A 227 21.74 2.31 -8.51
N ALA A 228 22.69 2.87 -9.26
CA ALA A 228 22.40 3.67 -10.46
C ALA A 228 22.01 2.75 -11.62
N GLY A 229 22.92 1.85 -12.04
CA GLY A 229 22.67 0.82 -13.06
C GLY A 229 22.35 1.40 -14.44
N LEU A 230 22.93 2.56 -14.76
CA LEU A 230 22.60 3.36 -15.93
C LEU A 230 23.14 2.73 -17.23
N ARG A 231 24.31 2.08 -17.20
CA ARG A 231 24.86 1.38 -18.36
C ARG A 231 23.98 0.20 -18.79
N ASP A 232 23.59 -0.63 -17.83
CA ASP A 232 22.71 -1.77 -18.09
C ASP A 232 21.33 -1.30 -18.59
N PHE A 233 20.78 -0.26 -17.96
CA PHE A 233 19.54 0.36 -18.40
C PHE A 233 19.58 0.85 -19.87
N LEU A 234 20.63 1.57 -20.26
CA LEU A 234 20.82 2.08 -21.62
C LEU A 234 21.08 0.98 -22.65
N ALA A 235 21.70 -0.13 -22.24
CA ALA A 235 21.94 -1.27 -23.12
C ALA A 235 20.67 -2.08 -23.42
N ARG A 236 19.72 -2.14 -22.47
CA ARG A 236 18.47 -2.92 -22.60
C ARG A 236 17.29 -2.16 -23.20
N THR A 237 17.38 -0.84 -23.29
CA THR A 237 16.29 0.02 -23.80
C THR A 237 16.64 0.47 -25.23
N PRO A 238 16.28 -0.31 -26.27
CA PRO A 238 16.53 0.07 -27.65
C PRO A 238 15.73 1.32 -28.06
N LEU A 239 16.25 2.00 -29.07
CA LEU A 239 15.77 3.26 -29.64
C LEU A 239 14.32 3.20 -30.16
#